data_AF-A0A523P9I5-F1
#
_entry.id   AF-A0A523P9I5-F1
#
_cell.length_a   1.000
_cell.length_b   1.000
_cell.length_c   1.000
_cell.angle_alpha   90.00
_cell.angle_beta   90.00
_cell.angle_gamma   90.00
#
_symmetry.space_group_name_H-M   'P 1'
#
loop_
_entity.id
_entity.type
_entity.pdbx_description
1 polymer ?
#
loop_
_entity_poly.entity_id
_entity_poly.type
_entity_poly.pdbx_seq_one_letter_code
_entity_poly.pdbx_strand_id
1 'polypeptide(L)' 'MKSEQLRKIQSPLKSRYREDPESAVVTLRAEGHLAEGIACKVETGQAIIEAGLHPATGGDGSQACSGDMLLEALV' A
#
# COMPACT_ATOMS: atom_id res chain seq x y z
N MET A 1 18.04 3.62 -10.00
CA MET A 1 18.93 2.45 -9.74
C MET A 1 19.26 1.76 -11.06
N LYS A 2 20.51 1.32 -11.29
CA LYS A 2 20.88 0.66 -12.56
C LYS A 2 20.45 -0.82 -12.56
N SER A 3 20.03 -1.34 -13.71
CA SER A 3 19.51 -2.72 -13.87
C SER A 3 20.44 -3.81 -13.30
N GLU A 4 21.75 -3.67 -13.52
CA GLU A 4 22.75 -4.63 -13.01
C GLU A 4 22.82 -4.67 -11.48
N GLN A 5 22.69 -3.51 -10.82
CA GLN A 5 22.69 -3.42 -9.36
C GLN A 5 21.45 -4.12 -8.79
N LEU A 6 20.29 -3.92 -9.41
CA LEU A 6 19.05 -4.60 -9.02
C LEU A 6 19.16 -6.12 -9.20
N ARG A 7 19.73 -6.60 -10.30
CA ARG A 7 19.95 -8.03 -10.53
C ARG A 7 20.86 -8.63 -9.47
N LYS A 8 21.93 -7.93 -9.07
CA LYS A 8 22.83 -8.36 -7.99
C LYS A 8 22.08 -8.52 -6.66
N ILE A 9 21.21 -7.57 -6.31
CA ILE A 9 20.38 -7.64 -5.09
C ILE A 9 19.35 -8.79 -5.17
N GLN A 10 18.72 -8.99 -6.33
CA GLN A 10 17.64 -9.96 -6.50
C GLN A 10 18.14 -11.41 -6.64
N SER A 11 19.34 -11.65 -7.16
CA SER A 11 19.87 -13.02 -7.37
C SER A 11 19.76 -13.92 -6.12
N PRO A 12 20.24 -13.52 -4.93
CA PRO A 12 20.13 -14.36 -3.74
C PRO A 12 18.67 -14.62 -3.33
N LEU A 13 17.79 -13.61 -3.44
CA LEU A 13 16.36 -13.78 -3.15
C LEU A 13 15.71 -14.79 -4.10
N LYS A 14 16.02 -14.71 -5.40
CA LYS A 14 15.49 -15.63 -6.41
C LYS A 14 15.99 -17.06 -6.21
N SER A 15 17.24 -17.26 -5.77
CA SER A 15 17.72 -18.60 -5.42
C SER A 15 16.96 -19.14 -4.22
N ARG A 16 16.83 -18.35 -3.14
CA ARG A 16 16.08 -18.72 -1.94
C ARG A 16 14.63 -19.09 -2.25
N TYR A 17 13.91 -18.29 -3.03
CA TYR A 17 12.52 -18.56 -3.39
C TYR A 17 12.33 -19.78 -4.27
N ARG A 18 13.38 -20.24 -4.98
CA ARG A 18 13.33 -21.51 -5.74
C ARG A 18 13.56 -22.72 -4.86
N GLU A 19 14.47 -22.61 -3.89
CA GLU A 19 14.82 -23.68 -2.95
C GLU A 19 13.75 -23.84 -1.85
N ASP A 20 13.20 -22.73 -1.39
CA ASP A 20 12.18 -22.62 -0.35
C ASP A 20 11.08 -21.62 -0.77
N PRO A 21 10.07 -22.06 -1.56
CA PRO A 21 9.01 -21.19 -2.06
C PRO A 21 8.17 -20.52 -0.97
N GLU A 22 8.00 -21.16 0.19
CA GLU A 22 7.25 -20.60 1.33
C GLU A 22 7.90 -19.32 1.85
N SER A 23 9.23 -19.19 1.73
CA SER A 23 9.93 -17.95 2.10
C SER A 23 9.60 -16.74 1.22
N ALA A 24 8.92 -16.93 0.08
CA ALA A 24 8.45 -15.86 -0.78
C ALA A 24 7.06 -15.32 -0.39
N VAL A 25 6.36 -15.99 0.53
CA VAL A 25 5.01 -15.60 0.96
C VAL A 25 5.10 -14.44 1.95
N VAL A 26 4.56 -13.28 1.56
CA VAL A 26 4.50 -12.08 2.40
C VAL A 26 3.04 -11.68 2.57
N THR A 27 2.59 -11.55 3.82
CA THR A 27 1.26 -11.02 4.13
C THR A 27 1.38 -9.51 4.38
N LEU A 28 0.71 -8.72 3.54
CA LEU A 28 0.55 -7.29 3.78
C LEU A 28 -0.65 -7.06 4.71
N ARG A 29 -0.52 -6.12 5.64
CA ARG A 29 -1.57 -5.75 6.59
C ARG A 29 -1.73 -4.23 6.60
N ALA A 30 -2.98 -3.79 6.71
CA ALA A 30 -3.33 -2.40 6.98
C ALA A 30 -4.30 -2.38 8.17
N GLU A 31 -4.18 -1.36 9.01
CA GLU A 31 -5.08 -1.11 10.12
C GLU A 31 -5.70 0.28 9.96
N GLY A 32 -6.94 0.41 10.42
CA GLY A 32 -7.66 1.66 10.35
C GLY A 32 -8.46 1.92 11.62
N HIS A 33 -8.53 3.19 11.99
CA HIS A 33 -9.32 3.66 13.12
C HIS A 33 -10.43 4.58 12.62
N LEU A 34 -11.67 4.32 13.02
CA LEU A 34 -12.79 5.23 12.75
C LEU A 34 -12.55 6.55 13.49
N ALA A 35 -12.68 7.66 12.75
CA ALA A 35 -12.73 8.99 13.32
C ALA A 35 -14.19 9.35 13.68
N GLU A 36 -14.42 10.55 14.21
CA GLU A 36 -15.79 11.04 14.34
C GLU A 36 -16.43 11.18 12.94
N GLY A 37 -17.59 10.55 12.73
CA GLY A 37 -18.30 10.57 11.44
C GLY A 37 -18.03 9.33 10.57
N ILE A 38 -17.97 9.54 9.24
CA ILE A 38 -17.85 8.47 8.22
C ILE A 38 -16.38 8.24 7.80
N ALA A 39 -15.45 9.04 8.34
CA ALA A 39 -14.04 8.98 7.99
C ALA A 39 -13.27 7.94 8.80
N CYS A 40 -12.19 7.40 8.23
CA CYS A 40 -11.25 6.57 8.95
C CYS A 40 -9.80 6.98 8.71
N LYS A 41 -8.94 6.81 9.70
CA LYS A 41 -7.50 6.98 9.56
C LYS A 41 -6.89 5.65 9.21
N VAL A 42 -6.19 5.57 8.09
CA VAL A 42 -5.50 4.37 7.64
C VAL A 42 -4.01 4.55 7.85
N GLU A 43 -3.40 3.63 8.59
CA GLU A 43 -1.96 3.58 8.73
C GLU A 43 -1.35 2.95 7.47
N THR A 44 -0.53 3.71 6.77
CA THR A 44 0.25 3.22 5.62
C THR A 44 1.74 3.19 5.97
N GLY A 45 2.52 2.46 5.17
CA GLY A 45 3.98 2.39 5.36
C GLY A 45 4.72 3.72 5.19
N GLN A 46 4.06 4.79 4.74
CA GLN A 46 4.66 6.12 4.57
C GLN A 46 4.01 7.20 5.46
N ALA A 47 2.70 7.14 5.70
CA ALA A 47 1.97 8.12 6.51
C ALA A 47 0.60 7.62 7.00
N ILE A 48 -0.02 8.36 7.93
CA ILE A 48 -1.44 8.21 8.26
C ILE A 48 -2.24 8.99 7.22
N ILE A 49 -3.17 8.33 6.53
CA ILE A 49 -4.06 8.94 5.55
C ILE A 49 -5.47 9.06 6.14
N GLU A 50 -6.12 10.20 5.98
CA GLU A 50 -7.52 10.37 6.30
C GLU A 50 -8.39 9.94 5.11
N ALA A 51 -9.05 8.81 5.28
CA ALA A 51 -9.90 8.17 4.29
C ALA A 51 -11.36 8.60 4.47
N GLY A 52 -12.04 8.88 3.36
CA GLY A 52 -13.42 9.37 3.37
C GLY A 52 -14.22 9.03 2.13
N LEU A 53 -15.42 9.61 2.04
CA LEU A 53 -16.32 9.41 0.91
C LEU A 53 -15.82 10.14 -0.33
N HIS A 54 -15.97 9.51 -1.48
CA HIS A 54 -15.74 10.16 -2.76
C HIS A 54 -16.85 11.22 -3.00
N PRO A 55 -16.58 12.32 -3.72
CA PRO A 55 -17.61 13.25 -4.17
C PRO A 55 -18.84 12.61 -4.87
N ALA A 56 -18.65 11.54 -5.65
CA ALA A 56 -19.74 10.81 -6.31
C ALA A 56 -20.64 10.05 -5.34
N THR A 57 -20.19 9.85 -4.09
CA THR A 57 -20.95 9.21 -3.00
C THR A 57 -21.28 10.18 -1.88
N GLY A 58 -21.18 11.50 -2.13
CA GLY A 58 -21.58 12.54 -1.17
C GLY A 58 -20.47 13.06 -0.25
N GLY A 59 -19.20 12.76 -0.52
CA GLY A 59 -18.08 13.42 0.14
C GLY A 59 -17.84 14.84 -0.38
N ASP A 60 -17.11 15.65 0.39
CA ASP A 60 -16.76 17.03 0.00
C ASP A 60 -15.42 17.12 -0.76
N GLY A 61 -14.71 15.99 -0.89
CA GLY A 61 -13.42 15.91 -1.57
C GLY A 61 -12.22 16.33 -0.71
N SER A 62 -12.40 16.54 0.60
CA SER A 62 -11.31 16.87 1.53
C SER A 62 -10.49 15.65 1.99
N GLN A 63 -11.06 14.44 1.86
CA GLN A 63 -10.49 13.18 2.32
C GLN A 63 -10.15 12.28 1.14
N ALA A 64 -9.11 11.46 1.28
CA ALA A 64 -8.69 10.54 0.23
C ALA A 64 -9.70 9.37 0.13
N CYS A 65 -10.19 9.09 -1.07
CA CYS A 65 -10.99 7.88 -1.28
C CYS A 65 -10.09 6.68 -1.62
N SER A 66 -10.67 5.47 -1.63
CA SER A 66 -9.94 4.27 -2.02
C SER A 66 -9.39 4.32 -3.45
N GLY A 67 -10.00 5.12 -4.33
CA GLY A 67 -9.52 5.37 -5.69
C GLY A 67 -8.25 6.22 -5.71
N ASP A 68 -8.21 7.30 -4.92
CA ASP A 68 -7.03 8.17 -4.81
C ASP A 68 -5.84 7.39 -4.28
N MET A 69 -6.04 6.61 -3.21
CA MET A 69 -5.01 5.76 -2.61
C MET A 69 -4.46 4.72 -3.60
N LEU A 70 -5.32 4.14 -4.45
CA LEU A 70 -4.88 3.19 -5.47
C LEU A 70 -4.05 3.89 -6.55
N LEU A 71 -4.49 5.07 -7.02
CA LEU A 71 -3.79 5.81 -8.05
C LEU A 71 -2.42 6.30 -7.57
N GLU A 72 -2.31 6.75 -6.32
CA GLU A 72 -1.03 7.10 -5.70
C GLU A 72 -0.07 5.92 -5.63
N ALA A 73 -0.57 4.70 -5.39
CA ALA A 73 0.27 3.50 -5.32
C ALA A 73 0.81 3.04 -6.69
N LEU A 74 0.25 3.52 -7.81
CA LEU A 74 0.64 3.11 -9.16
C LEU A 74 1.80 3.95 -9.74
N VAL A 75 2.11 5.11 -9.17
CA VAL A 75 3.06 6.10 -9.72
C VAL A 75 4.34 6.24 -8.92
#